data_AF-A0A9D5BBT3-F1
#
_entry.id   AF-A0A9D5BBT3-F1
#
_cell.length_a   1.000
_cell.length_b   1.000
_cell.length_c   1.000
_cell.angle_alpha   90.00
_cell.angle_beta   90.00
_cell.angle_gamma   90.00
#
_symmetry.space_group_name_H-M   'P 1'
#
loop_
_entity.id
_entity.type
_entity.pdbx_description
1 polymer ?
#
loop_
_entity_poly.entity_id
_entity_poly.type
_entity_poly.pdbx_seq_one_letter_code
_entity_poly.pdbx_strand_id
1 'polypeptide(L)'
;MTTAPILILPSSSESFEVYCDASLLGLGGVLMQNKQVIAYASRQLRIHERNYPTHDLELAAVVFVLKLWRHYLYGSRFEVFSDHKSLKYLFDQKELNMRQRRWLEFLKDYDFGLNYHPV
;
A
#
# COMPACT_ATOMS: atom_id res chain seq x y z
N MET A 1 -2.70 -6.51 -26.95
CA MET A 1 -3.63 -7.62 -26.62
C MET A 1 -4.01 -7.47 -25.16
N THR A 2 -5.25 -7.11 -24.87
CA THR A 2 -5.75 -6.93 -23.50
C THR A 2 -6.31 -8.26 -23.01
N THR A 3 -5.41 -9.14 -22.57
CA THR A 3 -5.79 -10.34 -21.82
C THR A 3 -6.07 -9.90 -20.39
N ALA A 4 -7.28 -10.10 -19.89
CA ALA A 4 -7.58 -9.84 -18.48
C ALA A 4 -6.61 -10.67 -17.62
N PRO A 5 -5.85 -10.05 -16.70
CA PRO A 5 -4.95 -10.80 -15.84
C PRO A 5 -5.77 -11.82 -15.05
N ILE A 6 -5.34 -13.08 -15.10
CA ILE A 6 -5.98 -14.18 -14.39
C ILE A 6 -5.82 -13.87 -12.90
N LEU A 7 -6.92 -13.54 -12.22
CA LEU A 7 -6.95 -13.37 -10.77
C LEU A 7 -6.86 -14.77 -10.15
N ILE A 8 -5.81 -15.02 -9.38
CA ILE A 8 -5.55 -16.32 -8.77
C ILE A 8 -6.07 -16.31 -7.33
N LEU A 9 -6.54 -17.48 -6.87
CA LEU A 9 -6.96 -17.65 -5.49
C LEU A 9 -5.74 -17.51 -4.55
N PRO A 10 -5.84 -16.71 -3.48
CA PRO A 10 -4.74 -16.54 -2.55
C PRO A 10 -4.45 -17.86 -1.82
N SER A 11 -3.18 -18.23 -1.76
CA SER A 11 -2.72 -19.35 -0.93
C SER A 11 -2.39 -18.86 0.48
N SER A 12 -2.75 -19.62 1.51
CA SER A 12 -2.40 -19.29 2.91
C SER A 12 -0.96 -19.65 3.26
N SER A 13 -0.25 -20.37 2.40
CA SER A 13 1.11 -20.89 2.67
C SER A 13 2.25 -19.97 2.24
N GLU A 14 1.96 -18.86 1.54
CA GLU A 14 2.99 -18.01 0.95
C GLU A 14 2.78 -16.55 1.34
N SER A 15 3.87 -15.81 1.43
CA SER A 15 3.85 -14.38 1.78
C SER A 15 3.18 -13.56 0.68
N PHE A 16 2.44 -12.53 1.08
CA PHE A 16 1.88 -11.56 0.15
C PHE A 16 2.88 -10.46 -0.19
N GLU A 17 2.75 -9.93 -1.40
CA GLU A 17 3.48 -8.77 -1.89
C GLU A 17 2.45 -7.70 -2.26
N VAL A 18 2.61 -6.51 -1.69
CA VAL A 18 1.68 -5.39 -1.89
C VAL A 18 2.44 -4.27 -2.56
N TYR A 19 2.11 -3.97 -3.81
CA TYR A 19 2.65 -2.82 -4.50
C TYR A 19 1.70 -1.64 -4.30
N CYS A 20 2.21 -0.49 -3.88
CA CYS A 20 1.45 0.73 -3.69
C CYS A 20 1.99 1.84 -4.59
N ASP A 21 1.07 2.57 -5.22
CA ASP A 21 1.36 3.76 -6.02
C ASP A 21 0.39 4.88 -5.63
N ALA A 22 0.89 6.11 -5.61
CA ALA A 22 0.11 7.29 -5.34
C ALA A 22 0.42 8.36 -6.37
N SER A 23 -0.63 8.82 -7.05
CA SER A 23 -0.54 9.92 -7.99
C SER A 23 -1.41 11.09 -7.51
N LEU A 24 -1.24 12.26 -8.15
CA LEU A 24 -2.12 13.42 -7.92
C LEU A 24 -3.58 13.18 -8.35
N LEU A 25 -3.88 12.07 -9.01
CA LEU A 25 -5.20 11.71 -9.50
C LEU A 25 -5.88 10.64 -8.64
N GLY A 26 -5.10 9.73 -8.08
CA GLY A 26 -5.63 8.56 -7.37
C GLY A 26 -4.58 7.78 -6.60
N LEU A 27 -5.10 6.92 -5.72
CA LEU A 27 -4.34 5.93 -4.99
C LEU A 27 -4.52 4.59 -5.68
N GLY A 28 -3.45 3.81 -5.76
CA GLY A 28 -3.42 2.50 -6.39
C GLY A 28 -2.68 1.48 -5.53
N GLY A 29 -3.02 0.22 -5.75
CA GLY A 29 -2.19 -0.88 -5.32
C GLY A 29 -2.50 -2.19 -6.02
N VAL A 30 -1.56 -3.11 -5.92
CA VAL A 30 -1.63 -4.45 -6.49
C VAL A 30 -1.27 -5.45 -5.41
N LEU A 31 -2.15 -6.44 -5.19
CA LEU A 31 -1.89 -7.59 -4.34
C LEU A 31 -1.32 -8.69 -5.23
N MET A 32 -0.13 -9.14 -4.89
CA MET A 32 0.59 -10.18 -5.60
C MET A 32 1.02 -11.30 -4.64
N GLN A 33 1.19 -12.48 -5.22
CA GLN A 33 1.75 -13.65 -4.57
C GLN A 33 2.46 -14.47 -5.64
N ASN A 34 3.70 -14.90 -5.39
CA ASN A 34 4.51 -15.66 -6.35
C ASN A 34 4.56 -15.04 -7.77
N LYS A 35 4.72 -13.71 -7.87
CA LYS A 35 4.72 -12.96 -9.15
C LYS A 35 3.40 -13.01 -9.93
N GLN A 36 2.33 -13.46 -9.30
CA GLN A 36 0.99 -13.51 -9.88
C GLN A 36 0.10 -12.49 -9.19
N VAL A 37 -0.80 -11.86 -9.95
CA VAL A 37 -1.68 -10.84 -9.41
C VAL A 37 -2.95 -11.48 -8.87
N ILE A 38 -3.21 -11.24 -7.59
CA ILE A 38 -4.44 -11.66 -6.91
C ILE A 38 -5.53 -10.61 -7.09
N ALA A 39 -5.19 -9.33 -6.92
CA ALA A 39 -6.15 -8.25 -6.99
C ALA A 39 -5.51 -6.90 -7.34
N TYR A 40 -6.28 -6.06 -8.04
CA TYR A 40 -5.96 -4.66 -8.26
C TYR A 40 -6.91 -3.80 -7.43
N ALA A 41 -6.38 -2.73 -6.86
CA ALA A 41 -7.14 -1.72 -6.16
C ALA A 41 -6.79 -0.34 -6.69
N SER A 42 -7.80 0.47 -6.99
CA SER A 42 -7.59 1.87 -7.30
C SER A 42 -8.78 2.70 -6.85
N ARG A 43 -8.50 3.94 -6.43
CA ARG A 43 -9.52 4.90 -6.01
C ARG A 43 -9.06 6.32 -6.34
N GLN A 44 -9.97 7.13 -6.88
CA GLN A 44 -9.70 8.55 -7.10
C GLN A 44 -9.55 9.30 -5.77
N LEU A 45 -8.67 10.30 -5.76
CA LEU A 45 -8.50 11.18 -4.61
C LEU A 45 -9.78 12.00 -4.36
N ARG A 46 -10.18 12.06 -3.08
CA ARG A 46 -11.21 13.00 -2.64
C ARG A 46 -10.67 14.43 -2.75
N ILE A 47 -11.58 15.39 -2.85
CA ILE A 47 -11.25 16.82 -3.00
C ILE A 47 -10.25 17.29 -1.94
N HIS A 48 -10.40 16.84 -0.69
CA HIS A 48 -9.48 17.19 0.39
C HIS A 48 -8.14 16.46 0.34
N GLU A 49 -8.09 15.24 -0.22
CA GLU A 49 -6.86 14.46 -0.38
C GLU A 49 -5.96 15.05 -1.48
N ARG A 50 -6.53 15.75 -2.47
CA ARG A 50 -5.77 16.41 -3.55
C ARG A 50 -4.78 17.49 -3.07
N ASN A 51 -5.03 18.06 -1.90
CA ASN A 51 -4.17 19.08 -1.31
C ASN A 51 -3.08 18.46 -0.42
N TYR A 52 -3.00 17.13 -0.33
CA TYR A 52 -1.99 16.47 0.48
C TYR A 52 -0.64 16.51 -0.21
N PRO A 53 0.46 16.69 0.55
CA PRO A 53 1.79 16.55 -0.01
C PRO A 53 2.01 15.09 -0.46
N THR A 54 2.94 14.88 -1.38
CA THR A 54 3.18 13.56 -2.01
C THR A 54 3.43 12.45 -0.98
N HIS A 55 4.18 12.73 0.09
CA HIS A 55 4.43 11.75 1.15
C HIS A 55 3.15 11.32 1.91
N ASP A 56 2.20 12.23 2.10
CA ASP A 56 0.90 11.91 2.71
C ASP A 56 0.03 11.09 1.75
N LEU A 57 0.13 11.35 0.44
CA LEU A 57 -0.56 10.57 -0.58
C LEU A 57 -0.04 9.14 -0.66
N GLU A 58 1.27 8.94 -0.59
CA GLU A 58 1.86 7.59 -0.55
C GLU A 58 1.43 6.83 0.71
N LEU A 59 1.46 7.48 1.88
CA LEU A 59 0.96 6.87 3.11
C LEU A 59 -0.54 6.53 2.99
N ALA A 60 -1.31 7.42 2.37
CA ALA A 60 -2.73 7.18 2.11
C ALA A 60 -2.94 5.98 1.18
N ALA A 61 -2.08 5.75 0.18
CA ALA A 61 -2.14 4.59 -0.70
C ALA A 61 -1.91 3.29 0.09
N VAL A 62 -0.86 3.23 0.92
CA VAL A 62 -0.58 2.06 1.77
C VAL A 62 -1.76 1.80 2.71
N VAL A 63 -2.23 2.81 3.44
CA VAL A 63 -3.36 2.67 4.37
C VAL A 63 -4.64 2.25 3.64
N PHE A 64 -4.89 2.78 2.43
CA PHE A 64 -6.05 2.42 1.61
C PHE A 64 -6.01 0.93 1.25
N VAL A 65 -4.87 0.47 0.75
CA VAL A 65 -4.66 -0.90 0.30
C VAL A 65 -4.76 -1.90 1.46
N LEU A 66 -4.11 -1.61 2.59
CA LEU A 66 -4.16 -2.45 3.78
C LEU A 66 -5.56 -2.54 4.40
N LYS A 67 -6.34 -1.46 4.35
CA LYS A 67 -7.74 -1.48 4.79
C LYS A 67 -8.59 -2.34 3.87
N LEU A 68 -8.37 -2.25 2.56
CA LEU A 68 -9.12 -3.00 1.57
C LEU A 68 -8.85 -4.51 1.68
N TRP A 69 -7.59 -4.89 1.80
CA TRP A 69 -7.14 -6.29 1.89
C TRP A 69 -6.85 -6.75 3.31
N ARG A 70 -7.48 -6.11 4.31
CA ARG A 70 -7.33 -6.50 5.72
C ARG A 70 -7.58 -8.00 5.94
N HIS A 71 -8.55 -8.57 5.24
CA HIS A 71 -8.90 -9.99 5.35
C HIS A 71 -7.81 -10.93 4.81
N TYR A 72 -6.90 -10.46 3.95
CA TYR A 72 -5.76 -11.25 3.46
C TYR A 72 -4.48 -10.98 4.26
N LEU A 73 -4.26 -9.73 4.65
CA LEU A 73 -2.98 -9.28 5.20
C LEU A 73 -2.93 -9.33 6.73
N TYR A 74 -4.07 -9.34 7.41
CA TYR A 74 -4.10 -9.32 8.87
C TYR A 74 -3.68 -10.68 9.44
N GLY A 75 -2.66 -10.67 10.30
CA GLY A 75 -2.10 -11.90 10.90
C GLY A 75 -1.15 -12.69 9.99
N SER A 76 -0.84 -12.17 8.80
CA SER A 76 0.18 -12.72 7.90
C SER A 76 1.34 -11.75 7.74
N ARG A 77 2.54 -12.26 7.49
CA ARG A 77 3.70 -11.45 7.14
C ARG A 77 3.71 -11.18 5.64
N PHE A 78 3.88 -9.92 5.26
CA PHE A 78 3.89 -9.51 3.85
C PHE A 78 4.92 -8.42 3.59
N GLU A 79 5.20 -8.16 2.31
CA GLU A 79 6.13 -7.11 1.89
C GLU A 79 5.37 -6.01 1.15
N VAL A 80 5.59 -4.76 1.54
CA VAL A 80 5.05 -3.59 0.86
C VAL A 80 6.15 -2.98 -0.01
N PHE A 81 5.84 -2.81 -1.29
CA PHE A 81 6.69 -2.16 -2.28
C PHE A 81 6.09 -0.81 -2.65
N SER A 82 6.92 0.23 -2.56
CA SER A 82 6.59 1.56 -3.07
C SER A 82 7.74 2.07 -3.93
N ASP A 83 7.40 2.77 -5.00
CA ASP A 83 8.30 3.39 -5.97
C ASP A 83 8.94 4.70 -5.46
N HIS A 84 8.48 5.18 -4.31
CA HIS A 84 8.93 6.42 -3.73
C HIS A 84 9.82 6.21 -2.50
N LYS A 85 11.01 6.81 -2.56
CA LYS A 85 11.97 6.82 -1.43
C LYS A 85 11.39 7.51 -0.18
N SER A 86 10.36 8.35 -0.34
CA SER A 86 9.69 9.10 0.73
C SER A 86 9.13 8.19 1.81
N LEU A 87 8.62 7.00 1.46
CA LEU A 87 8.01 6.10 2.43
C LEU A 87 9.02 5.57 3.47
N LYS A 88 10.30 5.50 3.12
CA LYS A 88 11.38 5.18 4.07
C LYS A 88 11.52 6.27 5.14
N TYR A 89 11.40 7.54 4.75
CA TYR A 89 11.52 8.67 5.66
C TYR A 89 10.27 8.90 6.52
N LEU A 90 9.14 8.33 6.12
CA LEU A 90 7.88 8.46 6.83
C LEU A 90 7.91 7.84 8.23
N PHE A 91 8.65 6.75 8.40
CA PHE A 91 8.86 6.12 9.70
C PHE A 91 9.91 6.83 10.57
N ASP A 92 10.81 7.60 9.95
CA ASP A 92 11.89 8.34 10.62
C ASP A 92 11.54 9.81 10.92
N GLN A 93 10.39 10.30 10.46
CA GLN A 93 9.95 11.68 10.68
C GLN A 93 9.65 11.96 12.16
N LYS A 94 10.37 12.93 12.74
CA LYS A 94 10.18 13.36 14.14
C LYS A 94 8.87 14.12 14.38
N GLU A 95 8.37 14.86 13.39
CA GLU A 95 7.17 15.67 13.51
C GLU A 95 6.05 15.13 12.61
N LEU A 96 5.26 14.23 13.19
CA LEU A 96 4.08 13.67 12.53
C LEU A 96 2.83 14.44 12.91
N ASN A 97 2.03 14.83 11.91
CA ASN A 97 0.71 15.41 12.13
C ASN A 97 -0.26 14.36 12.69
N MET A 98 -1.36 14.78 13.33
CA MET A 98 -2.32 13.88 14.00
C MET A 98 -2.87 12.79 13.06
N ARG A 99 -3.04 13.11 11.77
CA ARG A 99 -3.46 12.14 10.74
C ARG A 99 -2.40 11.05 10.52
N GLN A 100 -1.15 11.44 10.32
CA GLN A 100 -0.03 10.51 10.10
C GLN A 100 0.16 9.61 11.33
N ARG A 101 0.02 10.16 12.55
CA ARG A 101 0.08 9.36 13.79
C ARG A 101 -0.98 8.26 13.83
N ARG A 102 -2.24 8.60 13.52
CA ARG A 102 -3.33 7.59 13.46
C ARG A 102 -3.07 6.52 12.40
N TRP A 103 -2.49 6.91 11.28
CA TRP A 103 -2.12 5.97 10.22
C TRP A 103 -0.95 5.07 10.65
N LEU A 104 0.06 5.61 11.31
CA LEU A 104 1.17 4.82 11.86
C LEU A 104 0.73 3.87 12.97
N GLU A 105 -0.18 4.28 13.86
CA GLU A 105 -0.79 3.39 14.85
C GLU A 105 -1.48 2.21 14.17
N PHE A 106 -2.26 2.49 13.12
CA PHE A 106 -2.88 1.44 12.32
C PHE A 106 -1.84 0.53 11.63
N LEU A 107 -0.75 1.07 11.11
CA LEU A 107 0.30 0.29 10.46
C LEU A 107 1.05 -0.62 11.44
N LYS A 108 1.21 -0.21 12.71
CA LYS A 108 1.85 -1.03 13.74
C LYS A 108 1.10 -2.33 14.05
N ASP A 109 -0.19 -2.41 13.72
CA ASP A 109 -0.99 -3.63 13.90
C ASP A 109 -0.69 -4.69 12.82
N TYR A 110 0.11 -4.38 11.80
CA TYR A 110 0.47 -5.26 10.70
C TYR A 110 1.95 -5.64 10.76
N ASP A 111 2.26 -6.91 10.48
CA ASP A 111 3.63 -7.39 10.31
C ASP A 111 4.03 -7.30 8.84
N PHE A 112 4.69 -6.20 8.45
CA PHE A 112 5.16 -6.04 7.08
C PHE A 112 6.58 -5.48 7.00
N GLY A 113 7.30 -5.95 5.98
CA GLY A 113 8.54 -5.32 5.55
C GLY A 113 8.26 -4.24 4.51
N LEU A 114 8.98 -3.11 4.60
CA LEU A 114 8.91 -2.06 3.60
C LEU A 114 10.13 -2.13 2.69
N ASN A 115 9.89 -2.37 1.41
CA ASN A 115 10.94 -2.42 0.39
C ASN A 115 10.76 -1.31 -0.64
N TYR A 116 11.88 -0.71 -1.01
CA TYR A 116 11.94 0.21 -2.14
C TYR A 116 12.10 -0.61 -3.43
N HIS A 117 11.16 -0.49 -4.35
CA HIS A 117 11.29 -1.05 -5.69
C HIS A 117 11.52 0.10 -6.68
N PRO A 118 12.74 0.30 -7.19
CA PRO A 118 12.94 1.20 -8.32
C PRO A 118 12.24 0.59 -9.54
N VAL A 119 11.16 1.23 -9.98
CA VAL A 119 10.54 0.95 -11.28
C VAL A 119 11.42 1.49 -12.40
#